data_AF-Q07XF5-F1
#
_entry.id   AF-Q07XF5-F1
#
_cell.length_a   1.000
_cell.length_b   1.000
_cell.length_c   1.000
_cell.angle_alpha   90.00
_cell.angle_beta   90.00
_cell.angle_gamma   90.00
#
_symmetry.space_group_name_H-M   'P 1'
#
loop_
_entity.id
_entity.type
_entity.pdbx_description
1 polymer ?
#
loop_
_entity_poly.entity_id
_entity_poly.type
_entity_poly.pdbx_seq_one_letter_code
_entity_poly.pdbx_strand_id
1 'polypeptide(L)'
;MLVRKLSGYPSGHPTLQALTEYNRLVKAQYLLDYIDNASLRQYVQRALNRGEAWHFLRRAIASVNGDQFRGKNESEIAIWNECARLLANAIIYFNSAILSHLLEHFEARGDEEKAGITRSVSPVAWQNINLSGTYNFTNTGKLPDIGEITRPIVDD
;
A
#
# COMPACT_ATOMS: atom_id res chain seq x y z
N MET A 1 24.27 -8.27 -17.24
CA MET A 1 25.50 -8.06 -18.05
C MET A 1 25.29 -7.20 -19.30
N LEU A 2 24.19 -7.34 -20.04
CA LEU A 2 23.93 -6.55 -21.26
C LEU A 2 23.73 -5.05 -21.00
N VAL A 3 22.90 -4.69 -20.02
CA VAL A 3 22.64 -3.28 -19.63
C VAL A 3 23.94 -2.57 -19.26
N ARG A 4 24.80 -3.21 -18.44
CA ARG A 4 26.10 -2.66 -18.03
C ARG A 4 27.05 -2.41 -19.22
N LYS A 5 27.02 -3.26 -20.26
CA LYS A 5 27.79 -3.04 -21.49
C LYS A 5 27.23 -1.87 -22.30
N LEU A 6 25.90 -1.79 -22.44
CA LEU A 6 25.21 -0.72 -23.16
C LEU A 6 25.40 0.65 -22.50
N SER A 7 25.41 0.71 -21.17
CA SER A 7 25.67 1.92 -20.38
C SER A 7 27.13 2.39 -20.41
N GLY A 8 28.07 1.54 -20.85
CA GLY A 8 29.49 1.88 -20.98
C GLY A 8 29.86 2.48 -22.35
N TYR A 9 28.93 2.47 -23.32
CA TYR A 9 29.16 3.11 -24.62
C TYR A 9 28.97 4.62 -24.53
N PRO A 10 29.71 5.40 -25.34
CA PRO A 10 29.52 6.85 -25.42
C PRO A 10 28.10 7.19 -25.88
N SER A 11 27.56 8.28 -25.31
CA SER A 11 26.24 8.82 -25.61
C SER A 11 26.07 9.01 -27.12
N GLY A 12 25.24 8.17 -27.74
CA GLY A 12 25.02 8.19 -29.20
C GLY A 12 25.42 6.93 -29.96
N HIS A 13 25.86 5.86 -29.28
CA HIS A 13 26.13 4.58 -29.93
C HIS A 13 24.87 4.08 -30.69
N PRO A 14 24.98 3.70 -31.99
CA PRO A 14 23.82 3.34 -32.82
C PRO A 14 22.93 2.24 -32.22
N THR A 15 23.53 1.24 -31.57
CA THR A 15 22.77 0.17 -30.90
C THR A 15 21.96 0.67 -29.70
N LEU A 16 22.50 1.62 -28.92
CA LEU A 16 21.79 2.21 -27.79
C LEU A 16 20.62 3.08 -28.28
N GLN A 17 20.83 3.82 -29.36
CA GLN A 17 19.77 4.58 -30.03
C GLN A 17 18.69 3.66 -30.58
N ALA A 18 19.04 2.61 -31.31
CA ALA A 18 18.09 1.64 -31.85
C ALA A 18 17.24 0.99 -30.75
N LEU A 19 17.85 0.59 -29.62
CA LEU A 19 17.12 0.05 -28.47
C LEU A 19 16.22 1.09 -27.79
N THR A 20 16.64 2.35 -27.77
CA THR A 20 15.84 3.46 -27.22
C THR A 20 14.61 3.72 -28.09
N GLU A 21 14.77 3.78 -29.41
CA GLU A 21 13.65 3.93 -30.35
C GLU A 21 12.72 2.72 -30.32
N TYR A 22 13.26 1.50 -30.23
CA TYR A 22 12.45 0.30 -30.03
C TYR A 22 11.61 0.37 -28.75
N ASN A 23 12.20 0.79 -27.63
CA ASN A 23 11.46 0.99 -26.38
C ASN A 23 10.39 2.08 -26.50
N ARG A 24 10.62 3.14 -27.29
CA ARG A 24 9.60 4.15 -27.57
C ARG A 24 8.43 3.57 -28.36
N LEU A 25 8.69 2.71 -29.35
CA LEU A 25 7.64 2.04 -30.12
C LEU A 25 6.77 1.17 -29.20
N VAL A 26 7.39 0.34 -28.36
CA VAL A 26 6.66 -0.50 -27.38
C VAL A 26 5.84 0.36 -26.42
N LYS A 27 6.40 1.46 -25.91
CA LYS A 27 5.68 2.39 -25.03
C LYS A 27 4.52 3.08 -25.73
N ALA A 28 4.69 3.48 -26.98
CA ALA A 28 3.63 4.12 -27.78
C ALA A 28 2.47 3.14 -28.00
N GLN A 29 2.77 1.89 -28.36
CA GLN A 29 1.76 0.84 -28.51
C GLN A 29 1.00 0.62 -27.19
N TYR A 30 1.71 0.45 -26.08
CA TYR A 30 1.09 0.33 -24.76
C TYR A 30 0.22 1.54 -24.41
N LEU A 31 0.65 2.76 -24.72
CA LEU A 31 -0.10 3.97 -24.42
C LEU A 31 -1.39 4.04 -25.24
N LEU A 32 -1.36 3.63 -26.51
CA LEU A 32 -2.55 3.53 -27.34
C LEU A 32 -3.52 2.50 -26.77
N ASP A 33 -3.04 1.30 -26.41
CA ASP A 33 -3.84 0.26 -25.76
C ASP A 33 -4.44 0.76 -24.44
N TYR A 34 -3.67 1.52 -23.66
CA TYR A 34 -4.12 2.12 -22.41
C TYR A 34 -5.22 3.17 -22.63
N ILE A 35 -5.11 4.02 -23.64
CA ILE A 35 -6.12 5.05 -23.94
C ILE A 35 -7.41 4.42 -24.49
N ASP A 36 -7.32 3.33 -25.25
CA ASP A 36 -8.48 2.68 -25.85
C ASP A 36 -9.20 1.74 -24.86
N ASN A 37 -8.45 1.00 -24.04
CA ASN A 37 -9.01 -0.04 -23.17
C ASN A 37 -9.29 0.45 -21.73
N ALA A 38 -10.56 0.67 -21.42
CA ALA A 38 -11.00 1.09 -20.08
C ALA A 38 -10.69 0.05 -18.97
N SER A 39 -10.74 -1.24 -19.27
CA SER A 39 -10.45 -2.29 -18.29
C SER A 39 -8.96 -2.31 -17.91
N LEU A 40 -8.08 -2.12 -18.90
CA LEU A 40 -6.63 -1.96 -18.68
C LEU A 40 -6.35 -0.73 -17.81
N ARG A 41 -6.99 0.42 -18.09
CA ARG A 41 -6.83 1.62 -17.25
C ARG A 41 -7.25 1.40 -15.81
N GLN A 42 -8.43 0.83 -15.59
CA GLN A 42 -8.92 0.56 -14.24
C GLN A 42 -7.98 -0.38 -13.48
N TYR A 43 -7.47 -1.42 -14.14
CA TYR A 43 -6.51 -2.34 -13.54
C TYR A 43 -5.23 -1.63 -13.11
N VAL A 44 -4.63 -0.85 -14.01
CA VAL A 44 -3.40 -0.09 -13.74
C VAL A 44 -3.63 0.93 -12.63
N GLN A 45 -4.73 1.68 -12.67
CA GLN A 45 -5.06 2.68 -11.65
C GLN A 45 -5.25 2.03 -10.27
N ARG A 46 -5.92 0.86 -10.20
CA ARG A 46 -6.04 0.10 -8.93
C ARG A 46 -4.66 -0.33 -8.40
N ALA A 47 -3.75 -0.77 -9.29
CA ALA A 47 -2.39 -1.13 -8.88
C ALA A 47 -1.61 0.09 -8.36
N LEU A 48 -1.69 1.22 -9.06
CA LEU A 48 -1.06 2.49 -8.65
C LEU A 48 -1.61 2.98 -7.31
N ASN A 49 -2.93 3.04 -7.16
CA ASN A 49 -3.58 3.48 -5.93
C ASN A 49 -3.16 2.64 -4.71
N ARG A 50 -2.94 1.33 -4.88
CA ARG A 50 -2.41 0.47 -3.81
C ARG A 50 -0.98 0.83 -3.42
N GLY A 51 -0.12 1.08 -4.41
CA GLY A 51 1.26 1.53 -4.16
C GLY A 51 1.30 2.89 -3.46
N GLU A 52 0.50 3.84 -3.94
CA GLU A 52 0.38 5.17 -3.33
C GLU A 52 -0.16 5.10 -1.90
N ALA A 53 -1.20 4.31 -1.64
CA ALA A 53 -1.72 4.10 -0.29
C ALA A 53 -0.65 3.55 0.66
N TRP A 54 0.16 2.60 0.20
CA TRP A 54 1.29 2.07 0.97
C TRP A 54 2.35 3.15 1.25
N HIS A 55 2.69 3.95 0.25
CA HIS A 55 3.63 5.06 0.42
C HIS A 55 3.11 6.12 1.40
N PHE A 56 1.80 6.43 1.35
CA PHE A 56 1.17 7.33 2.30
C PHE A 56 1.21 6.79 3.72
N LEU A 57 0.90 5.50 3.92
CA LEU A 57 1.01 4.83 5.22
C LEU A 57 2.45 4.89 5.76
N ARG A 58 3.44 4.55 4.93
CA ARG A 58 4.85 4.60 5.32
C ARG A 58 5.28 6.02 5.72
N ARG A 59 4.83 7.04 4.98
CA ARG A 59 5.11 8.44 5.31
C ARG A 59 4.45 8.85 6.63
N ALA A 60 3.23 8.40 6.89
CA ALA A 60 2.54 8.65 8.14
C ALA A 60 3.29 8.03 9.34
N ILE A 61 3.70 6.77 9.23
CA ILE A 61 4.53 6.09 10.24
C ILE A 61 5.83 6.86 10.50
N ALA A 62 6.47 7.38 9.44
CA ALA A 62 7.69 8.17 9.57
C ALA A 62 7.48 9.45 10.39
N SER A 63 6.36 10.14 10.15
CA SER A 63 6.06 11.46 10.72
C SER A 63 5.81 11.48 12.24
N VAL A 64 5.47 10.33 12.86
CA VAL A 64 5.03 10.23 14.26
C VAL A 64 6.04 10.75 15.28
N ASN A 65 7.36 10.71 15.01
CA ASN A 65 8.39 11.20 15.95
C ASN A 65 9.10 12.46 15.46
N GLY A 66 8.43 13.27 14.64
CA GLY A 66 9.05 14.41 13.97
C GLY A 66 9.98 13.94 12.86
N ASP A 67 10.05 14.71 11.79
CA ASP A 67 10.73 14.40 10.53
C ASP A 67 12.27 14.37 10.64
N GLN A 68 12.81 14.05 11.83
CA GLN A 68 14.24 13.94 12.07
C GLN A 68 14.77 12.69 11.39
N PHE A 69 15.81 12.89 10.57
CA PHE A 69 16.51 11.84 9.84
C PHE A 69 16.87 10.68 10.78
N ARG A 70 16.30 9.49 10.53
CA ARG A 70 16.44 8.34 11.42
C ARG A 70 17.59 7.46 10.95
N GLY A 71 18.70 7.57 11.68
CA GLY A 71 19.91 6.78 11.48
C GLY A 71 21.09 7.65 11.04
N LYS A 72 22.20 7.56 11.75
CA LYS A 72 23.48 8.19 11.35
C LYS A 72 24.23 7.33 10.33
N ASN A 73 23.93 6.03 10.30
CA ASN A 73 24.63 5.01 9.52
C ASN A 73 23.65 4.22 8.62
N GLU A 74 24.15 3.65 7.52
CA GLU A 74 23.34 2.87 6.56
C GLU A 74 22.61 1.68 7.21
N SER A 75 23.25 1.00 8.17
CA SER A 75 22.65 -0.12 8.90
C SER A 75 21.45 0.30 9.75
N GLU A 76 21.53 1.45 10.43
CA GLU A 76 20.43 1.99 11.25
C GLU A 76 19.24 2.38 10.37
N ILE A 77 19.51 2.98 9.20
CA ILE A 77 18.49 3.31 8.20
C ILE A 77 17.81 2.03 7.69
N ALA A 78 18.58 0.97 7.42
CA ALA A 78 18.04 -0.31 6.98
C ALA A 78 17.13 -0.94 8.04
N ILE A 79 17.58 -1.02 9.30
CA ILE A 79 16.77 -1.55 10.41
C ILE A 79 15.49 -0.73 10.56
N TRP A 80 15.60 0.60 10.51
CA TRP A 80 14.42 1.46 10.63
C TRP A 80 13.40 1.21 9.52
N ASN A 81 13.87 1.06 8.27
CA ASN A 81 13.01 0.73 7.15
C ASN A 81 12.30 -0.62 7.33
N GLU A 82 13.00 -1.61 7.88
CA GLU A 82 12.42 -2.92 8.17
C GLU A 82 11.38 -2.86 9.30
N CYS A 83 11.64 -2.09 10.36
CA CYS A 83 10.66 -1.85 11.42
C CYS A 83 9.41 -1.11 10.89
N ALA A 84 9.60 -0.09 10.06
CA ALA A 84 8.48 0.64 9.45
C ALA A 84 7.65 -0.27 8.52
N ARG A 85 8.31 -1.17 7.77
CA ARG A 85 7.65 -2.18 6.94
C ARG A 85 6.85 -3.17 7.78
N LEU A 86 7.43 -3.65 8.88
CA LEU A 86 6.73 -4.53 9.83
C LEU A 86 5.48 -3.85 10.40
N LEU A 87 5.61 -2.60 10.85
CA LEU A 87 4.47 -1.85 11.41
C LEU A 87 3.37 -1.60 10.38
N ALA A 88 3.74 -1.23 9.15
CA ALA A 88 2.78 -1.07 8.06
C ALA A 88 2.02 -2.39 7.78
N ASN A 89 2.73 -3.52 7.76
CA ASN A 89 2.11 -4.83 7.57
C ASN A 89 1.19 -5.21 8.74
N ALA A 90 1.57 -4.88 9.99
CA ALA A 90 0.73 -5.13 11.16
C ALA A 90 -0.58 -4.32 11.11
N ILE A 91 -0.52 -3.05 10.67
CA ILE A 91 -1.69 -2.20 10.44
C ILE A 91 -2.59 -2.79 9.36
N ILE A 92 -2.01 -3.17 8.21
CA ILE A 92 -2.76 -3.77 7.10
C ILE A 92 -3.41 -5.07 7.55
N TYR A 93 -2.70 -5.91 8.31
CA TYR A 93 -3.24 -7.14 8.85
C TYR A 93 -4.42 -6.87 9.79
N PHE A 94 -4.29 -5.91 10.71
CA PHE A 94 -5.36 -5.54 11.64
C PHE A 94 -6.62 -5.06 10.90
N ASN A 95 -6.46 -4.16 9.93
CA ASN A 95 -7.57 -3.70 9.10
C ASN A 95 -8.19 -4.85 8.29
N SER A 96 -7.36 -5.74 7.74
CA SER A 96 -7.83 -6.91 7.00
C SER A 96 -8.65 -7.84 7.90
N ALA A 97 -8.22 -8.07 9.14
CA ALA A 97 -8.96 -8.90 10.10
C ALA A 97 -10.34 -8.31 10.44
N ILE A 98 -10.43 -6.99 10.63
CA ILE A 98 -11.70 -6.28 10.82
C ILE A 98 -12.61 -6.44 9.59
N LEU A 99 -12.07 -6.18 8.39
CA LEU A 99 -12.84 -6.28 7.15
C LEU A 99 -13.29 -7.71 6.87
N SER A 100 -12.45 -8.72 7.14
CA SER A 100 -12.82 -10.13 7.02
C SER A 100 -13.97 -10.48 7.96
N HIS A 101 -13.89 -10.06 9.23
CA HIS A 101 -14.96 -10.32 10.20
C HIS A 101 -16.29 -9.65 9.80
N LEU A 102 -16.24 -8.42 9.29
CA LEU A 102 -17.43 -7.73 8.76
C LEU A 102 -17.99 -8.43 7.52
N LEU A 103 -17.13 -8.87 6.61
CA LEU A 103 -17.54 -9.56 5.39
C LEU A 103 -18.24 -10.88 5.71
N GLU A 104 -17.65 -11.70 6.57
CA GLU A 104 -18.23 -12.97 7.02
C GLU A 104 -19.60 -12.75 7.67
N HIS A 105 -19.74 -11.69 8.48
CA HIS A 105 -21.00 -11.35 9.13
C HIS A 105 -22.09 -10.93 8.13
N PHE A 106 -21.77 -10.06 7.16
CA PHE A 106 -22.74 -9.61 6.17
C PHE A 106 -23.13 -10.71 5.18
N GLU A 107 -22.18 -11.56 4.78
CA GLU A 107 -22.45 -12.74 3.96
C GLU A 107 -23.36 -13.73 4.69
N ALA A 108 -23.13 -13.97 6.00
CA ALA A 108 -23.97 -14.85 6.81
C ALA A 108 -25.41 -14.31 6.99
N ARG A 109 -25.59 -12.98 6.99
CA ARG A 109 -26.91 -12.33 7.03
C ARG A 109 -27.58 -12.20 5.65
N GLY A 110 -26.85 -12.46 4.57
CA GLY A 110 -27.33 -12.27 3.19
C GLY A 110 -27.44 -10.80 2.75
N ASP A 111 -26.72 -9.90 3.41
CA ASP A 111 -26.67 -8.47 3.07
C ASP A 111 -25.61 -8.22 1.99
N GLU A 112 -25.99 -8.44 0.73
CA GLU A 112 -25.06 -8.35 -0.42
C GLU A 112 -24.60 -6.90 -0.68
N GLU A 113 -25.38 -5.89 -0.27
CA GLU A 113 -25.00 -4.49 -0.41
C GLU A 113 -23.81 -4.17 0.51
N LYS A 114 -23.96 -4.43 1.82
CA LYS A 114 -22.88 -4.20 2.79
C LYS A 114 -21.67 -5.09 2.49
N ALA A 115 -21.87 -6.35 2.12
CA ALA A 115 -20.78 -7.24 1.71
C ALA A 115 -20.03 -6.72 0.47
N GLY A 116 -20.75 -6.21 -0.53
CA GLY A 116 -20.18 -5.59 -1.73
C GLY A 116 -19.32 -4.37 -1.41
N ILE A 117 -19.78 -3.51 -0.50
CA ILE A 117 -19.01 -2.37 0.00
C ILE A 117 -17.74 -2.87 0.69
N THR A 118 -17.84 -3.82 1.63
CA THR A 118 -16.69 -4.35 2.37
C THR A 118 -15.62 -4.93 1.45
N ARG A 119 -16.00 -5.64 0.37
CA ARG A 119 -15.06 -6.16 -0.65
C ARG A 119 -14.33 -5.05 -1.41
N SER A 120 -14.93 -3.87 -1.53
CA SER A 120 -14.34 -2.73 -2.24
C SER A 120 -13.37 -1.90 -1.40
N VAL A 121 -13.43 -2.02 -0.07
CA VAL A 121 -12.60 -1.25 0.86
C VAL A 121 -11.16 -1.77 0.86
N SER A 122 -10.20 -0.84 0.77
CA SER A 122 -8.78 -1.19 0.85
C SER A 122 -8.34 -1.36 2.31
N PRO A 123 -7.66 -2.46 2.67
CA PRO A 123 -7.13 -2.67 4.02
C PRO A 123 -5.92 -1.77 4.34
N VAL A 124 -5.38 -1.04 3.35
CA VAL A 124 -4.23 -0.13 3.52
C VAL A 124 -4.64 1.23 4.09
N ALA A 125 -5.95 1.54 4.14
CA ALA A 125 -6.44 2.78 4.74
C ALA A 125 -6.08 2.83 6.24
N TRP A 126 -5.51 3.94 6.69
CA TRP A 126 -4.97 4.07 8.05
C TRP A 126 -5.47 5.31 8.79
N GLN A 127 -6.35 6.11 8.18
CA GLN A 127 -6.90 7.32 8.82
C GLN A 127 -7.70 7.02 10.10
N ASN A 128 -8.15 5.78 10.26
CA ASN A 128 -8.84 5.26 11.45
C ASN A 128 -7.89 4.93 12.62
N ILE A 129 -6.56 4.96 12.41
CA ILE A 129 -5.57 4.56 13.42
C ILE A 129 -4.84 5.78 13.95
N ASN A 130 -4.86 5.95 15.28
CA ASN A 130 -4.05 6.95 15.95
C ASN A 130 -2.58 6.47 16.06
N LEU A 131 -1.74 6.88 15.11
CA LEU A 131 -0.33 6.51 15.06
C LEU A 131 0.53 7.17 16.15
N SER A 132 0.09 8.30 16.72
CA SER A 132 0.76 8.93 17.87
C SER A 132 0.49 8.20 19.19
N GLY A 133 -0.50 7.31 19.19
CA GLY A 133 -0.92 6.53 20.35
C GLY A 133 -1.67 7.33 21.40
N THR A 134 -2.11 6.61 22.43
CA THR A 134 -2.68 7.17 23.66
C THR A 134 -1.96 6.52 24.83
N TYR A 135 -1.31 7.33 25.67
CA TYR A 135 -0.57 6.83 26.84
C TYR A 135 -1.54 6.65 28.01
N ASN A 136 -2.04 5.43 28.21
CA ASN A 136 -2.81 5.07 29.40
C ASN A 136 -1.89 4.43 30.44
N PHE A 137 -1.77 5.07 31.60
CA PHE A 137 -0.95 4.58 32.72
C PHE A 137 -1.66 3.54 33.59
N THR A 138 -2.95 3.32 33.35
CA THR A 138 -3.76 2.26 33.96
C THR A 138 -3.77 1.04 33.04
N ASN A 139 -2.87 0.10 33.30
CA ASN A 139 -2.78 -1.12 32.51
C ASN A 139 -3.91 -2.09 32.91
N THR A 140 -4.97 -2.18 32.12
CA THR A 140 -6.04 -3.17 32.29
C THR A 140 -5.73 -4.51 31.63
N GLY A 141 -4.61 -4.63 30.90
CA GLY A 141 -4.17 -5.88 30.26
C GLY A 141 -5.12 -6.46 29.20
N LYS A 142 -6.23 -5.77 28.88
CA LYS A 142 -7.24 -6.24 27.94
C LYS A 142 -6.76 -5.95 26.51
N LEU A 143 -6.57 -6.99 25.71
CA LEU A 143 -6.32 -6.86 24.28
C LEU A 143 -7.60 -6.34 23.58
N PRO A 144 -7.46 -5.58 22.48
CA PRO A 144 -8.62 -5.16 21.69
C PRO A 144 -9.32 -6.39 21.08
N ASP A 145 -10.61 -6.53 21.35
CA ASP A 145 -11.47 -7.56 20.78
C ASP A 145 -12.10 -7.04 19.49
N ILE A 146 -11.89 -7.75 18.38
CA ILE A 146 -12.44 -7.39 17.06
C ILE A 146 -13.97 -7.33 17.12
N GLY A 147 -14.62 -8.24 17.86
CA GLY A 147 -16.07 -8.25 18.00
C GLY A 147 -16.60 -7.03 18.75
N GLU A 148 -15.86 -6.51 19.76
CA GLU A 148 -16.24 -5.26 20.43
C GLU A 148 -16.08 -4.05 19.50
N ILE A 149 -15.08 -4.07 18.61
CA ILE A 149 -14.79 -2.98 17.67
C ILE A 149 -15.81 -2.90 16.53
N THR A 150 -16.30 -4.04 16.03
CA THR A 150 -17.20 -4.10 14.88
C THR A 150 -18.68 -3.99 15.24
N ARG A 151 -19.05 -4.19 16.51
CA ARG A 151 -20.43 -4.04 17.02
C ARG A 151 -21.19 -2.83 16.48
N PRO A 152 -20.63 -1.60 16.52
CA PRO A 152 -21.36 -0.41 16.04
C PRO A 152 -21.74 -0.48 14.55
N ILE A 153 -21.01 -1.24 13.74
CA ILE A 153 -21.24 -1.37 12.29
C ILE A 153 -22.19 -2.53 11.99
N VAL A 154 -22.23 -3.52 12.88
CA VAL A 154 -23.01 -4.75 12.77
C VAL A 154 -24.44 -4.59 13.28
N ASP A 155 -24.63 -3.75 14.30
CA ASP A 155 -25.90 -3.56 15.00
C ASP A 155 -26.80 -2.46 14.39
N ASP A 156 -26.28 -1.68 13.43
CA ASP A 156 -27.01 -0.75 12.55
C ASP A 156 -27.54 -1.47 11.28
#